data_AF-A0A7D5SE26-F1
#
_entry.id   AF-A0A7D5SE26-F1
#
_cell.length_a   1.000
_cell.length_b   1.000
_cell.length_c   1.000
_cell.angle_alpha   90.00
_cell.angle_beta   90.00
_cell.angle_gamma   90.00
#
_symmetry.space_group_name_H-M   'P 1'
#
loop_
_entity.id
_entity.type
_entity.pdbx_description
1 polymer ?
#
loop_
_entity_poly.entity_id
_entity_poly.type
_entity_poly.pdbx_seq_one_letter_code
_entity_poly.pdbx_strand_id
1 'polypeptide(L)'
;MPLNDDKLIYLDLEFISRKYEEKFGADPAAKITKQEGASAGVKAFFANAGVTTQESRTYSITSRQMLHALWEHLNETYLSFEQFENYKGTQIAWMQGSLTLGEWRDAGSKELGYEFYQLNHNSKRTAFLADNSYFAAGFSKIFGASSALKGNIGIPVRSLTRIMWHVDDARNYVACPFVIIENS
;
A
#
# COMPACT_ATOMS: atom_id res chain seq x y z
N MET A 1 4.61 -2.30 21.57
CA MET A 1 4.37 -3.73 21.30
C MET A 1 5.33 -4.17 20.20
N PRO A 2 6.09 -5.27 20.38
CA PRO A 2 6.98 -5.76 19.34
C PRO A 2 6.16 -6.14 18.09
N LEU A 3 6.71 -5.86 16.92
CA LEU A 3 6.11 -6.25 15.65
C LEU A 3 6.13 -7.78 15.53
N ASN A 4 5.02 -8.37 15.09
CA ASN A 4 4.94 -9.78 14.74
C ASN A 4 4.76 -9.92 13.21
N ASP A 5 5.71 -10.60 12.56
CA ASP A 5 5.72 -10.80 11.12
C ASP A 5 4.55 -11.64 10.60
N ASP A 6 4.00 -12.53 11.44
CA ASP A 6 2.85 -13.35 11.07
C ASP A 6 1.56 -12.52 10.96
N LYS A 7 1.54 -11.33 11.59
CA LYS A 7 0.43 -10.38 11.54
C LYS A 7 0.57 -9.36 10.42
N LEU A 8 1.67 -9.38 9.66
CA LEU A 8 1.91 -8.44 8.57
C LEU A 8 1.09 -8.84 7.34
N ILE A 9 0.15 -8.00 6.95
CA ILE A 9 -0.75 -8.23 5.80
C ILE A 9 -0.24 -7.54 4.54
N TYR A 10 0.36 -6.35 4.68
CA TYR A 10 0.83 -5.54 3.57
C TYR A 10 2.07 -4.74 3.97
N LEU A 11 3.06 -4.69 3.09
CA LEU A 11 4.27 -3.88 3.27
C LEU A 11 4.71 -3.27 1.94
N ASP A 12 4.58 -1.95 1.84
CA ASP A 12 5.11 -1.18 0.73
C ASP A 12 6.64 -1.13 0.82
N LEU A 13 7.29 -1.76 -0.15
CA LEU A 13 8.75 -1.95 -0.17
C LEU A 13 9.48 -0.64 -0.46
N GLU A 14 8.90 0.25 -1.26
CA GLU A 14 9.50 1.54 -1.58
C GLU A 14 9.41 2.49 -0.38
N PHE A 15 8.24 2.53 0.27
CA PHE A 15 8.05 3.33 1.48
C PHE A 15 9.03 2.93 2.58
N ILE A 16 9.13 1.63 2.88
CA ILE A 16 9.95 1.18 4.00
C ILE A 16 11.44 1.36 3.75
N SER A 17 11.91 1.10 2.52
CA SER A 17 13.31 1.30 2.15
C SER A 17 13.72 2.77 2.22
N ARG A 18 12.89 3.68 1.67
CA ARG A 18 13.14 5.11 1.73
C ARG A 18 13.12 5.65 3.16
N LYS A 19 12.18 5.20 3.99
CA LYS A 19 12.12 5.62 5.40
C LYS A 19 13.28 5.08 6.21
N TYR A 20 13.79 3.90 5.87
CA TYR A 20 14.97 3.33 6.51
C TYR A 20 16.20 4.19 6.23
N GLU A 21 16.43 4.55 4.96
CA GLU A 21 17.52 5.44 4.55
C GLU A 21 17.42 6.83 5.21
N GLU A 22 16.21 7.41 5.27
CA GLU A 22 15.98 8.71 5.91
C GLU A 22 16.36 8.70 7.40
N LYS A 23 16.05 7.60 8.10
CA LYS A 23 16.26 7.49 9.55
C LYS A 23 17.68 7.08 9.93
N PHE A 24 18.26 6.12 9.23
CA PHE A 24 19.54 5.50 9.59
C PHE A 24 20.70 5.93 8.67
N GLY A 25 20.42 6.71 7.63
CA GLY A 25 21.35 7.01 6.56
C GLY A 25 21.38 5.88 5.52
N ALA A 26 22.00 6.14 4.37
CA ALA A 26 22.28 5.10 3.39
C ALA A 26 23.25 4.08 4.02
N ASP A 27 22.87 2.80 4.06
CA ASP A 27 23.82 1.72 4.32
C ASP A 27 24.89 1.78 3.20
N PRO A 28 26.20 1.86 3.51
CA PRO A 28 27.29 1.97 2.54
C PRO A 28 27.39 0.84 1.49
N ALA A 29 26.49 -0.16 1.54
CA ALA A 29 26.39 -1.24 0.55
C ALA A 29 25.31 -1.03 -0.54
N ALA A 30 24.58 0.09 -0.56
CA ALA A 30 23.60 0.37 -1.61
C ALA A 30 24.26 0.52 -2.99
N LYS A 31 24.29 -0.55 -3.79
CA LYS A 31 24.65 -0.46 -5.21
C LYS A 31 23.44 0.04 -6.00
N ILE A 32 23.52 1.28 -6.47
CA ILE A 32 22.59 1.81 -7.46
C ILE A 32 22.92 1.14 -8.79
N THR A 33 22.07 0.21 -9.23
CA THR A 33 22.22 -0.39 -10.56
C THR A 33 21.25 0.31 -11.49
N LYS A 34 21.77 1.06 -12.49
CA LYS A 34 20.96 1.57 -13.60
C LYS A 34 20.81 0.45 -14.62
N GLN A 35 19.59 -0.05 -14.80
CA GLN A 35 19.30 -1.04 -15.82
C GLN A 35 18.80 -0.31 -17.08
N GLU A 36 19.70 -0.07 -18.03
CA GLU A 36 19.32 0.38 -19.37
C GLU A 36 18.85 -0.84 -20.17
N GLY A 37 17.57 -0.88 -20.53
CA GLY A 37 17.00 -1.94 -21.35
C GLY A 37 17.59 -1.91 -22.76
N ALA A 38 18.58 -2.76 -23.03
CA ALA A 38 19.08 -3.02 -24.38
C ALA A 38 18.11 -3.93 -25.14
N SER A 39 17.06 -3.36 -25.74
CA SER A 39 16.37 -3.99 -26.87
C SER A 39 16.93 -3.43 -28.17
N ALA A 40 17.96 -4.10 -28.69
CA ALA A 40 18.47 -3.84 -30.04
C ALA A 40 17.39 -4.20 -31.08
N GLY A 41 17.14 -3.27 -32.02
CA GLY A 41 16.49 -3.58 -33.29
C GLY A 41 15.18 -2.83 -33.56
N VAL A 42 15.29 -1.69 -34.23
CA VAL A 42 14.30 -1.15 -35.18
C VAL A 42 12.88 -0.92 -34.62
N LYS A 43 12.68 0.24 -33.96
CA LYS A 43 11.44 1.05 -34.02
C LYS A 43 11.70 2.46 -33.47
N ALA A 44 12.79 3.08 -33.95
CA ALA A 44 13.29 4.37 -33.50
C ALA A 44 12.60 5.57 -34.17
N PHE A 45 11.25 5.63 -34.19
CA PHE A 45 10.57 6.83 -34.71
C PHE A 45 9.28 7.27 -33.97
N PHE A 46 8.87 6.61 -32.88
CA PHE A 46 7.71 7.05 -32.08
C PHE A 46 7.95 7.06 -30.55
N ALA A 47 9.17 7.40 -30.11
CA ALA A 47 9.50 7.49 -28.68
C ALA A 47 9.38 8.94 -28.17
N ASN A 48 8.16 9.42 -27.95
CA ASN A 48 7.91 10.57 -27.07
C ASN A 48 7.46 10.03 -25.70
N ALA A 49 8.23 10.37 -24.66
CA ALA A 49 7.91 10.24 -23.25
C ALA A 49 7.64 8.82 -22.71
N GLY A 50 8.69 8.12 -22.30
CA GLY A 50 8.52 6.87 -21.56
C GLY A 50 9.81 6.11 -21.24
N VAL A 51 10.92 6.79 -21.00
CA VAL A 51 12.09 6.13 -20.40
C VAL A 51 11.82 6.06 -18.90
N THR A 52 11.18 4.99 -18.44
CA THR A 52 11.14 4.66 -17.01
C THR A 52 12.52 4.13 -16.62
N THR A 53 13.43 5.03 -16.24
CA THR A 53 14.67 4.63 -15.59
C THR A 53 14.30 4.08 -14.22
N GLN A 54 14.17 2.76 -14.11
CA GLN A 54 13.95 2.10 -12.83
C GLN A 54 15.30 1.98 -12.12
N GLU A 55 15.57 2.87 -11.16
CA GLU A 55 16.71 2.70 -10.27
C GLU A 55 16.49 1.46 -9.40
N SER A 56 17.31 0.43 -9.60
CA SER A 56 17.27 -0.76 -8.75
C SER A 56 18.22 -0.57 -7.56
N ARG A 57 17.67 -0.61 -6.35
CA ARG A 57 18.41 -0.50 -5.09
C ARG A 57 18.56 -1.89 -4.47
N THR A 58 19.79 -2.27 -4.14
CA THR A 58 20.08 -3.53 -3.41
C THR A 58 20.49 -3.20 -2.00
N TYR A 59 19.82 -3.80 -1.01
CA TYR A 59 20.13 -3.63 0.41
C TYR A 59 20.72 -4.91 1.00
N SER A 60 21.56 -4.75 2.02
CA SER A 60 22.16 -5.84 2.80
C SER A 60 21.15 -6.59 3.68
N ILE A 61 20.03 -5.92 3.99
CA ILE A 61 18.93 -6.42 4.84
C ILE A 61 17.62 -6.46 4.05
N THR A 62 16.71 -7.32 4.50
CA THR A 62 15.37 -7.48 3.93
C THR A 62 14.44 -6.33 4.33
N SER A 63 13.39 -6.08 3.54
CA SER A 63 12.35 -5.09 3.87
C SER A 63 11.64 -5.36 5.20
N ARG A 64 11.56 -6.63 5.63
CA ARG A 64 11.05 -6.99 6.97
C ARG A 64 11.99 -6.51 8.07
N GLN A 65 13.30 -6.75 7.93
CA GLN A 65 14.29 -6.23 8.88
C GLN A 65 14.27 -4.70 8.96
N MET A 66 14.09 -4.03 7.82
CA MET A 66 13.90 -2.57 7.79
C MET A 66 12.65 -2.14 8.57
N LEU A 67 11.53 -2.85 8.40
CA LEU A 67 10.30 -2.59 9.13
C LEU A 67 10.48 -2.76 10.64
N HIS A 68 11.14 -3.83 11.09
CA HIS A 68 11.47 -4.04 12.51
C HIS A 68 12.31 -2.90 13.07
N ALA A 69 13.36 -2.49 12.36
CA ALA A 69 14.22 -1.37 12.78
C ALA A 69 13.46 -0.03 12.85
N LEU A 70 12.50 0.18 11.95
CA LEU A 70 11.67 1.39 11.91
C LEU A 70 10.47 1.36 12.83
N TRP A 71 10.11 0.21 13.41
CA TRP A 71 8.79 0.00 13.99
C TRP A 71 8.42 1.02 15.08
N GLU A 72 9.33 1.25 16.03
CA GLU A 72 9.14 2.26 17.08
C GLU A 72 9.03 3.67 16.49
N HIS A 73 9.95 4.01 15.58
CA HIS A 73 9.95 5.32 14.91
C HIS A 73 8.64 5.60 14.14
N LEU A 74 8.09 4.61 13.43
CA LEU A 74 6.81 4.76 12.72
C LEU A 74 5.63 4.96 13.69
N ASN A 75 5.67 4.32 14.87
CA ASN A 75 4.64 4.46 15.88
C ASN A 75 4.66 5.84 16.56
N GLU A 76 5.85 6.42 16.75
CA GLU A 76 6.01 7.74 17.37
C GLU A 76 5.79 8.90 16.40
N THR A 77 6.17 8.72 15.12
CA THR A 77 6.17 9.81 14.14
C THR A 77 4.78 10.12 13.60
N TYR A 78 3.97 9.09 13.35
CA TYR A 78 2.66 9.25 12.73
C TYR A 78 1.55 9.18 13.76
N LEU A 79 0.61 10.10 13.66
CA LEU A 79 -0.55 10.16 14.55
C LEU A 79 -1.68 9.25 14.05
N SER A 80 -2.63 8.96 14.93
CA SER A 80 -3.90 8.34 14.56
C SER A 80 -4.71 9.27 13.65
N PHE A 81 -5.43 8.69 12.70
CA PHE A 81 -6.28 9.42 11.80
C PHE A 81 -7.55 9.92 12.50
N GLU A 82 -7.82 11.22 12.41
CA GLU A 82 -9.01 11.85 12.99
C GLU A 82 -9.89 12.47 11.90
N GLN A 83 -9.31 13.34 11.08
CA GLN A 83 -9.99 14.11 10.05
C GLN A 83 -9.10 14.31 8.82
N PHE A 84 -9.73 14.61 7.69
CA PHE A 84 -9.08 14.91 6.42
C PHE A 84 -9.81 16.06 5.74
N GLU A 85 -9.07 17.00 5.14
CA GLU A 85 -9.61 18.11 4.37
C GLU A 85 -9.17 18.00 2.90
N ASN A 86 -10.14 17.99 1.98
CA ASN A 86 -9.86 17.98 0.55
C ASN A 86 -9.09 19.24 0.13
N TYR A 87 -8.25 19.11 -0.89
CA TYR A 87 -7.47 20.20 -1.49
C TYR A 87 -6.40 20.85 -0.58
N LYS A 88 -6.08 20.26 0.58
CA LYS A 88 -4.96 20.66 1.46
C LYS A 88 -3.72 19.78 1.32
N GLY A 89 -3.71 18.89 0.34
CA GLY A 89 -2.66 17.89 0.14
C GLY A 89 -3.04 16.54 0.73
N THR A 90 -2.05 15.64 0.83
CA THR A 90 -2.24 14.29 1.38
C THR A 90 -1.78 14.21 2.82
N GLN A 91 -2.36 13.30 3.61
CA GLN A 91 -2.00 13.08 5.00
C GLN A 91 -1.51 11.65 5.20
N ILE A 92 -0.44 11.46 5.98
CA ILE A 92 -0.01 10.13 6.42
C ILE A 92 -0.41 9.95 7.88
N ALA A 93 -1.18 8.91 8.18
CA ALA A 93 -1.67 8.64 9.52
C ALA A 93 -1.93 7.14 9.75
N TRP A 94 -2.02 6.75 11.01
CA TRP A 94 -2.48 5.43 11.41
C TRP A 94 -4.01 5.36 11.38
N MET A 95 -4.56 4.47 10.58
CA MET A 95 -5.98 4.14 10.58
C MET A 95 -6.19 2.79 11.26
N GLN A 96 -7.24 2.66 12.07
CA GLN A 96 -7.61 1.41 12.73
C GLN A 96 -9.04 1.05 12.37
N GLY A 97 -9.28 -0.20 12.00
CA GLY A 97 -10.60 -0.63 11.54
C GLY A 97 -10.63 -2.09 11.12
N SER A 98 -11.65 -2.44 10.35
CA SER A 98 -11.80 -3.77 9.77
C SER A 98 -11.43 -3.74 8.29
N LEU A 99 -10.46 -4.55 7.89
CA LEU A 99 -10.09 -4.77 6.49
C LEU A 99 -11.12 -5.71 5.85
N THR A 100 -11.80 -5.20 4.84
CA THR A 100 -12.83 -5.88 4.07
C THR A 100 -12.54 -5.74 2.57
N LEU A 101 -13.42 -6.27 1.73
CA LEU A 101 -13.42 -6.01 0.30
C LEU A 101 -14.50 -4.99 -0.06
N GLY A 102 -14.18 -4.10 -0.99
CA GLY A 102 -15.14 -3.25 -1.69
C GLY A 102 -15.17 -3.63 -3.18
N GLU A 103 -16.29 -3.33 -3.82
CA GLU A 103 -16.48 -3.51 -5.26
C GLU A 103 -17.06 -2.20 -5.83
N TRP A 104 -16.43 -1.67 -6.87
CA TRP A 104 -16.99 -0.58 -7.66
C TRP A 104 -17.48 -1.14 -8.99
N ARG A 105 -18.78 -1.01 -9.23
CA ARG A 105 -19.42 -1.35 -10.50
C ARG A 105 -20.39 -0.25 -10.93
N ASP A 106 -20.59 -0.14 -12.24
CA ASP A 106 -21.63 0.72 -12.80
C ASP A 106 -23.02 0.19 -12.44
N ALA A 107 -23.94 1.11 -12.18
CA ALA A 107 -25.32 0.78 -11.84
C ALA A 107 -25.98 0.00 -12.98
N GLY A 108 -26.43 -1.22 -12.69
CA GLY A 108 -27.12 -2.08 -13.68
C GLY A 108 -26.19 -2.88 -14.59
N SER A 109 -24.86 -2.77 -14.45
CA SER A 109 -23.92 -3.63 -15.19
C SER A 109 -24.02 -5.08 -14.73
N LYS A 110 -23.89 -6.01 -15.69
CA LYS A 110 -23.74 -7.45 -15.44
C LYS A 110 -22.27 -7.89 -15.38
N GLU A 111 -21.34 -6.99 -15.70
CA GLU A 111 -19.91 -7.25 -15.59
C GLU A 111 -19.46 -7.25 -14.13
N LEU A 112 -18.37 -7.96 -13.85
CA LEU A 112 -17.74 -7.94 -12.52
C LEU A 112 -17.19 -6.54 -12.26
N GLY A 113 -17.49 -5.97 -11.09
CA GLY A 113 -16.94 -4.70 -10.69
C GLY A 113 -15.43 -4.78 -10.40
N TYR A 114 -14.82 -3.61 -10.30
CA TYR A 114 -13.46 -3.48 -9.82
C TYR A 114 -13.42 -3.72 -8.31
N GLU A 115 -12.77 -4.80 -7.88
CA GLU A 115 -12.58 -5.13 -6.47
C GLU A 115 -11.34 -4.45 -5.90
N PHE A 116 -11.44 -4.02 -4.64
CA PHE A 116 -10.35 -3.41 -3.91
C PHE A 116 -10.44 -3.75 -2.43
N TYR A 117 -9.30 -3.64 -1.72
CA TYR A 117 -9.33 -3.69 -0.26
C TYR A 117 -9.91 -2.41 0.30
N GLN A 118 -10.78 -2.55 1.30
CA GLN A 118 -11.42 -1.43 1.97
C GLN A 118 -11.16 -1.51 3.46
N LEU A 119 -10.89 -0.38 4.10
CA LEU A 119 -10.87 -0.27 5.56
C LEU A 119 -12.16 0.41 6.03
N ASN A 120 -12.91 -0.28 6.89
CA ASN A 120 -14.06 0.29 7.58
C ASN A 120 -13.62 0.82 8.95
N HIS A 121 -13.74 2.12 9.19
CA HIS A 121 -13.38 2.76 10.46
C HIS A 121 -14.46 3.77 10.88
N ASN A 122 -14.97 3.70 12.12
CA ASN A 122 -15.95 4.66 12.68
C ASN A 122 -17.10 5.05 11.71
N SER A 123 -17.73 4.06 11.07
CA SER A 123 -18.79 4.22 10.06
C SER A 123 -18.38 4.90 8.74
N LYS A 124 -17.11 5.23 8.58
CA LYS A 124 -16.50 5.69 7.32
C LYS A 124 -15.79 4.52 6.65
N ARG A 125 -15.60 4.62 5.33
CA ARG A 125 -14.85 3.62 4.57
C ARG A 125 -13.72 4.27 3.80
N THR A 126 -12.65 3.52 3.65
CA THR A 126 -11.46 3.94 2.93
C THR A 126 -11.15 2.91 1.87
N ALA A 127 -11.20 3.28 0.60
CA ALA A 127 -10.75 2.44 -0.50
C ALA A 127 -9.22 2.49 -0.58
N PHE A 128 -8.57 1.33 -0.59
CA PHE A 128 -7.13 1.24 -0.74
C PHE A 128 -6.71 1.06 -2.19
N LEU A 129 -5.86 1.98 -2.64
CA LEU A 129 -5.09 1.85 -3.88
C LEU A 129 -3.79 1.10 -3.55
N ALA A 130 -3.91 -0.22 -3.40
CA ALA A 130 -2.82 -1.11 -3.00
C ALA A 130 -2.18 -1.82 -4.21
N ASP A 131 -0.88 -2.12 -4.12
CA ASP A 131 -0.22 -3.02 -5.06
C ASP A 131 -0.38 -4.47 -4.60
N ASN A 132 -0.97 -5.31 -5.46
CA ASN A 132 -1.23 -6.71 -5.14
C ASN A 132 0.04 -7.52 -4.86
N SER A 133 1.20 -7.09 -5.36
CA SER A 133 2.49 -7.74 -5.12
C SER A 133 3.05 -7.52 -3.71
N TYR A 134 2.53 -6.52 -2.97
CA TYR A 134 3.01 -6.15 -1.64
C TYR A 134 2.20 -6.79 -0.50
N PHE A 135 1.13 -7.51 -0.83
CA PHE A 135 0.40 -8.31 0.14
C PHE A 135 1.17 -9.56 0.55
N ALA A 136 0.98 -9.96 1.80
CA ALA A 136 1.41 -11.25 2.29
C ALA A 136 0.78 -12.41 1.49
N ALA A 137 1.41 -13.57 1.55
CA ALA A 137 0.98 -14.75 0.81
C ALA A 137 -0.51 -15.06 1.09
N GLY A 138 -1.28 -15.32 0.02
CA GLY A 138 -2.71 -15.63 0.10
C GLY A 138 -3.63 -14.41 -0.03
N PHE A 139 -3.27 -13.24 0.52
CA PHE A 139 -4.10 -12.03 0.43
C PHE A 139 -4.26 -11.54 -1.01
N SER A 140 -3.22 -11.62 -1.84
CA SER A 140 -3.32 -11.25 -3.26
C SER A 140 -4.22 -12.19 -4.08
N LYS A 141 -4.49 -13.40 -3.58
CA LYS A 141 -5.34 -14.39 -4.27
C LYS A 141 -6.83 -14.15 -4.04
N ILE A 142 -7.18 -13.33 -3.05
CA ILE A 142 -8.58 -13.07 -2.69
C ILE A 142 -9.37 -12.50 -3.87
N PHE A 143 -8.80 -11.59 -4.67
CA PHE A 143 -9.49 -11.02 -5.84
C PHE A 143 -9.91 -12.07 -6.88
N GLY A 144 -9.18 -13.17 -7.00
CA GLY A 144 -9.54 -14.27 -7.92
C GLY A 144 -10.52 -15.29 -7.34
N ALA A 145 -10.88 -15.18 -6.05
CA ALA A 145 -11.77 -16.14 -5.40
C ALA A 145 -13.24 -15.92 -5.79
N SER A 146 -14.07 -16.97 -5.66
CA SER A 146 -15.52 -16.83 -5.87
C SER A 146 -16.15 -15.95 -4.79
N SER A 147 -17.26 -15.29 -5.12
CA SER A 147 -18.01 -14.46 -4.15
C SER A 147 -18.43 -15.23 -2.89
N ALA A 148 -18.69 -16.53 -3.02
CA ALA A 148 -19.01 -17.42 -1.90
C ALA A 148 -17.87 -17.54 -0.86
N LEU A 149 -16.61 -17.44 -1.31
CA LEU A 149 -15.42 -17.48 -0.45
C LEU A 149 -15.05 -16.10 0.12
N LYS A 150 -15.60 -15.03 -0.46
CA LYS A 150 -15.33 -13.63 -0.09
C LYS A 150 -16.30 -13.10 0.98
N GLY A 151 -17.27 -13.90 1.41
CA GLY A 151 -18.21 -13.53 2.48
C GLY A 151 -17.51 -13.39 3.84
N ASN A 152 -17.98 -12.45 4.66
CA ASN A 152 -17.56 -12.25 6.06
C ASN A 152 -16.07 -11.92 6.27
N ILE A 153 -15.36 -11.41 5.25
CA ILE A 153 -14.01 -10.87 5.45
C ILE A 153 -14.11 -9.59 6.27
N GLY A 154 -13.53 -9.61 7.47
CA GLY A 154 -13.51 -8.49 8.41
C GLY A 154 -12.35 -8.61 9.38
N ILE A 155 -11.13 -8.44 8.89
CA ILE A 155 -9.91 -8.64 9.68
C ILE A 155 -9.62 -7.35 10.48
N PRO A 156 -9.53 -7.38 11.82
CA PRO A 156 -9.19 -6.19 12.59
C PRO A 156 -7.73 -5.80 12.34
N VAL A 157 -7.50 -4.61 11.79
CA VAL A 157 -6.16 -4.15 11.42
C VAL A 157 -5.86 -2.75 11.90
N ARG A 158 -4.57 -2.45 11.98
CA ARG A 158 -4.03 -1.11 12.02
C ARG A 158 -3.19 -0.91 10.76
N SER A 159 -3.41 0.19 10.05
CA SER A 159 -2.71 0.52 8.81
C SER A 159 -2.05 1.88 8.89
N LEU A 160 -0.79 1.98 8.49
CA LEU A 160 -0.15 3.24 8.17
C LEU A 160 -0.47 3.55 6.72
N THR A 161 -1.14 4.66 6.48
CA THR A 161 -1.75 4.93 5.17
C THR A 161 -1.54 6.39 4.80
N ARG A 162 -1.32 6.67 3.50
CA ARG A 162 -1.46 8.02 2.94
C ARG A 162 -2.90 8.23 2.47
N ILE A 163 -3.67 9.02 3.20
CA ILE A 163 -4.97 9.51 2.80
C ILE A 163 -4.78 10.58 1.73
N MET A 164 -5.40 10.39 0.56
CA MET A 164 -5.20 11.24 -0.61
C MET A 164 -6.35 12.22 -0.84
N TRP A 165 -7.59 11.72 -0.79
CA TRP A 165 -8.79 12.55 -0.91
C TRP A 165 -10.03 11.86 -0.31
N HIS A 166 -11.08 12.63 -0.08
CA HIS A 166 -12.41 12.15 0.28
C HIS A 166 -13.36 12.39 -0.90
N VAL A 167 -14.10 11.36 -1.30
CA VAL A 167 -15.14 11.45 -2.32
C VAL A 167 -16.48 11.61 -1.60
N ASP A 168 -17.03 12.83 -1.63
CA ASP A 168 -18.23 13.18 -0.86
C ASP A 168 -19.46 12.35 -1.27
N ASP A 169 -19.67 12.17 -2.58
CA ASP A 169 -20.80 11.39 -3.12
C ASP A 169 -20.74 9.91 -2.71
N ALA A 170 -19.54 9.35 -2.67
CA ALA A 170 -19.31 7.95 -2.27
C ALA A 170 -19.13 7.80 -0.75
N ARG A 171 -19.01 8.91 0.00
CA ARG A 171 -18.69 8.96 1.44
C ARG A 171 -17.48 8.09 1.82
N ASN A 172 -16.49 8.06 0.93
CA ASN A 172 -15.31 7.21 1.05
C ASN A 172 -14.04 8.05 0.97
N TYR A 173 -13.07 7.72 1.81
CA TYR A 173 -11.69 8.14 1.60
C TYR A 173 -11.03 7.26 0.54
N VAL A 174 -10.05 7.82 -0.15
CA VAL A 174 -9.13 7.07 -1.02
C VAL A 174 -7.74 7.23 -0.45
N ALA A 175 -7.04 6.11 -0.30
CA ALA A 175 -5.75 6.10 0.38
C ALA A 175 -4.82 5.01 -0.14
N CYS A 176 -3.51 5.24 -0.02
CA CYS A 176 -2.47 4.26 -0.33
C CYS A 176 -1.94 3.64 0.97
N PRO A 177 -2.10 2.34 1.21
CA PRO A 177 -1.52 1.69 2.38
C PRO A 177 0.00 1.61 2.22
N PHE A 178 0.73 1.80 3.31
CA PHE A 178 2.16 1.53 3.41
C PHE A 178 2.44 0.30 4.25
N VAL A 179 1.73 0.15 5.36
CA VAL A 179 1.82 -1.00 6.26
C VAL A 179 0.40 -1.37 6.67
N ILE A 180 0.06 -2.65 6.67
CA ILE A 180 -1.18 -3.17 7.27
C ILE A 180 -0.79 -4.34 8.18
N ILE A 181 -1.19 -4.24 9.45
CA ILE A 181 -0.90 -5.26 10.47
C ILE A 181 -2.21 -5.65 11.17
N GLU A 182 -2.38 -6.94 11.40
CA GLU A 182 -3.49 -7.49 12.17
C GLU A 182 -3.36 -7.14 13.67
N ASN A 183 -4.48 -6.74 14.28
CA ASN A 183 -4.55 -6.36 15.70
C ASN A 183 -4.97 -7.50 16.64
N SER A 184 -5.33 -8.68 16.11
CA SER A 184 -5.74 -9.86 16.90
C SER A 184 -4.58 -10.49 17.64
#